data_AF-A0A2H1KD50-F1
#
_entry.id   AF-A0A2H1KD50-F1
#
_cell.length_a   1.000
_cell.length_b   1.000
_cell.length_c   1.000
_cell.angle_alpha   90.00
_cell.angle_beta   90.00
_cell.angle_gamma   90.00
#
_symmetry.space_group_name_H-M   'P 1'
#
loop_
_entity.id
_entity.type
_entity.pdbx_description
1 polymer ?
#
loop_
_entity_poly.entity_id
_entity_poly.type
_entity_poly.pdbx_seq_one_letter_code
_entity_poly.pdbx_strand_id
1 'polypeptide(L)' 'MREEARRSLLLTGLSYPLFIAGIILLFTAITVPGAVLLGSGVFLIGINELCVYIARTGPVPRGMDR' A
#
# COMPACT_ATOMS: atom_id res chain seq x y z
N MET A 1 -4.14 -4.93 -21.28
CA MET A 1 -4.98 -5.96 -20.64
C MET A 1 -4.25 -6.82 -19.60
N ARG A 2 -3.16 -7.55 -19.92
CA ARG A 2 -2.49 -8.44 -18.94
C ARG A 2 -1.89 -7.72 -17.72
N GLU A 3 -1.45 -6.48 -17.91
CA GLU A 3 -0.86 -5.63 -16.86
C GLU A 3 -1.89 -4.98 -15.94
N GLU A 4 -3.04 -4.53 -16.47
CA GLU A 4 -4.16 -4.06 -15.66
C GLU A 4 -4.70 -5.18 -14.79
N ALA A 5 -4.83 -6.39 -15.33
CA ALA A 5 -5.22 -7.57 -14.56
C ALA A 5 -4.21 -7.91 -13.47
N ARG A 6 -2.90 -7.76 -13.72
CA ARG A 6 -1.83 -8.01 -12.74
C ARG A 6 -1.80 -6.95 -11.64
N ARG A 7 -2.00 -5.69 -11.99
CA ARG A 7 -2.08 -4.55 -11.06
C ARG A 7 -3.34 -4.65 -10.19
N SER A 8 -4.46 -5.04 -10.80
CA SER A 8 -5.72 -5.32 -10.10
C SER A 8 -5.55 -6.50 -9.14
N LEU A 9 -4.93 -7.60 -9.55
CA LEU A 9 -4.60 -8.73 -8.67
C LEU A 9 -3.67 -8.35 -7.51
N LEU A 10 -2.65 -7.52 -7.75
CA LEU A 10 -1.77 -7.02 -6.69
C LEU A 10 -2.57 -6.14 -5.72
N LEU A 11 -3.38 -5.20 -6.23
CA LEU A 11 -4.26 -4.38 -5.39
C LEU A 11 -5.25 -5.23 -4.57
N THR A 12 -5.82 -6.28 -5.16
CA THR A 12 -6.70 -7.21 -4.44
C THR A 12 -5.95 -8.07 -3.42
N GLY A 13 -4.72 -8.49 -3.72
CA GLY A 13 -3.88 -9.23 -2.78
C GLY A 13 -3.36 -8.38 -1.63
N LEU A 14 -3.19 -7.07 -1.87
CA LEU A 14 -2.67 -6.10 -0.89
C LEU A 14 -3.78 -5.44 -0.08
N SER A 15 -5.00 -5.34 -0.61
CA SER A 15 -6.14 -4.75 0.10
C SER A 15 -6.51 -5.53 1.36
N TYR A 16 -6.41 -6.86 1.33
CA TYR A 16 -6.68 -7.71 2.48
C TYR A 16 -5.70 -7.47 3.66
N PRO A 17 -4.37 -7.56 3.50
CA PRO A 17 -3.43 -7.25 4.58
C PRO A 17 -3.50 -5.78 5.03
N LEU A 18 -3.76 -4.83 4.12
CA LEU A 18 -3.98 -3.43 4.48
C LEU A 18 -5.22 -3.25 5.38
N PHE A 19 -6.31 -3.95 5.06
CA PHE A 19 -7.53 -3.91 5.85
C PHE A 19 -7.32 -4.52 7.25
N ILE A 20 -6.64 -5.67 7.33
CA ILE A 20 -6.31 -6.32 8.59
C ILE A 20 -5.38 -5.44 9.44
N ALA A 21 -4.35 -4.84 8.85
CA ALA A 21 -3.47 -3.92 9.54
C ALA A 21 -4.23 -2.70 10.10
N GLY A 22 -5.19 -2.15 9.35
CA GLY A 22 -6.06 -1.08 9.80
C GLY A 22 -6.93 -1.47 11.02
N ILE A 23 -7.49 -2.69 11.02
CA ILE A 23 -8.26 -3.21 12.17
C ILE A 23 -7.37 -3.36 13.40
N ILE A 24 -6.17 -3.95 13.23
CA ILE A 24 -5.21 -4.11 14.35
C ILE A 24 -4.84 -2.74 14.91
N LEU A 25 -4.62 -1.75 14.06
CA LEU A 25 -4.36 -0.37 14.46
C LEU A 25 -5.53 0.23 15.24
N LEU A 26 -6.75 0.01 14.77
CA LEU A 26 -7.96 0.50 15.43
C LEU A 26 -8.12 -0.10 16.84
N PHE A 27 -7.85 -1.39 17.02
CA PHE A 27 -7.93 -2.03 18.35
C PHE A 27 -6.77 -1.63 19.28
N THR A 28 -5.56 -1.55 18.74
CA THR A 28 -4.38 -1.14 19.54
C THR A 28 -4.43 0.32 19.97
N ALA A 29 -5.04 1.18 19.14
CA ALA A 29 -5.31 2.58 19.44
C ALA A 29 -6.10 2.80 20.73
N ILE A 30 -7.05 1.91 21.01
CA ILE A 30 -7.94 2.00 22.17
C ILE A 30 -7.19 1.62 23.46
N THR A 31 -6.18 0.75 23.33
CA THR A 31 -5.42 0.19 24.46
C THR A 31 -4.11 0.93 24.76
N VAL A 32 -3.49 1.54 23.75
CA VAL A 32 -2.14 2.11 23.87
C VAL A 32 -2.15 3.56 23.38
N PRO A 33 -2.05 4.55 24.27
CA PRO A 33 -1.93 5.96 23.90
C PRO A 33 -0.71 6.17 22.98
N GLY A 34 -0.91 6.81 21.83
CA GLY A 34 0.16 7.06 20.84
C GLY A 34 0.40 5.93 19.83
N ALA A 35 -0.19 4.74 20.01
CA ALA A 35 -0.10 3.65 19.02
C ALA A 35 -0.79 4.02 17.69
N VAL A 36 -1.79 4.90 17.72
CA VAL A 36 -2.41 5.45 16.50
C VAL A 36 -1.40 6.20 15.65
N LEU A 37 -0.59 7.08 16.25
CA LEU A 37 0.37 7.93 15.54
C LEU A 37 1.51 7.08 14.95
N LEU A 38 2.06 6.17 15.75
CA LEU A 38 3.11 5.26 15.28
C LEU A 38 2.57 4.29 14.23
N GLY A 39 1.41 3.69 14.47
CA GLY A 39 0.81 2.73 13.56
C GLY A 39 0.36 3.39 12.25
N SER A 40 -0.27 4.56 12.29
CA SER A 40 -0.67 5.28 11.08
C SER A 40 0.54 5.74 10.26
N GLY A 41 1.61 6.19 10.92
CA GLY A 41 2.86 6.52 10.26
C GLY A 41 3.49 5.32 9.53
N VAL A 42 3.64 4.19 10.22
CA VAL A 42 4.19 2.95 9.63
C VAL A 42 3.28 2.44 8.51
N PHE A 43 1.97 2.49 8.68
CA PHE A 43 0.99 2.09 7.67
C PHE A 43 1.07 2.96 6.41
N LEU A 44 1.17 4.28 6.55
CA LEU A 44 1.34 5.22 5.44
C LEU A 44 2.67 5.03 4.72
N ILE A 45 3.77 4.78 5.45
CA ILE A 45 5.07 4.46 4.86
C ILE A 45 4.98 3.18 4.03
N GLY A 46 4.37 2.12 4.57
CA GLY A 46 4.16 0.86 3.87
C GLY A 46 3.32 1.00 2.60
N ILE A 47 2.21 1.75 2.65
CA ILE A 47 1.42 2.08 1.45
C ILE A 47 2.26 2.85 0.44
N ASN A 48 3.04 3.84 0.88
CA ASN A 48 3.84 4.66 -0.03
C ASN A 48 4.90 3.83 -0.75
N GLU A 49 5.63 2.96 -0.03
CA GLU A 49 6.63 2.07 -0.62
C GLU A 49 5.98 1.07 -1.59
N LEU A 50 4.79 0.58 -1.26
CA LEU A 50 4.00 -0.29 -2.12
C LEU A 50 3.55 0.41 -3.40
N CYS A 51 3.07 1.66 -3.30
CA CYS A 51 2.71 2.50 -4.43
C CYS A 51 3.93 2.76 -5.33
N VAL A 52 5.09 3.05 -4.75
CA VAL A 52 6.36 3.23 -5.49
C VAL A 52 6.79 1.92 -6.15
N TYR A 53 6.66 0.78 -5.48
CA TYR A 53 6.96 -0.53 -6.05
C TYR A 53 6.05 -0.83 -7.24
N ILE A 54 4.75 -0.59 -7.13
CA ILE A 54 3.78 -0.74 -8.22
C ILE A 54 4.09 0.23 -9.37
N ALA A 55 4.50 1.47 -9.07
CA ALA A 55 4.88 2.45 -10.08
C ALA A 55 6.18 2.07 -10.82
N ARG A 56 7.16 1.49 -10.11
CA ARG A 56 8.43 1.03 -10.69
C ARG A 56 8.33 -0.31 -11.42
N THR A 57 7.38 -1.15 -11.05
CA THR A 57 7.11 -2.44 -11.72
C THR A 57 6.11 -2.34 -12.86
N GLY A 58 5.43 -1.19 -13.01
CA GLY A 58 4.70 -0.84 -14.21
C GLY A 58 5.64 -0.50 -15.37
N PRO A 59 5.19 -0.62 -16.63
CA PRO A 59 6.02 -0.31 -17.78
C PRO A 59 6.43 1.16 -17.69
N VAL A 60 7.73 1.41 -17.68
CA VAL A 60 8.30 2.74 -17.92
C VAL A 60 7.60 3.30 -19.15
N PRO A 61 7.00 4.51 -19.11
CA PRO A 61 6.59 5.17 -20.33
C PRO A 61 7.88 5.51 -21.09
N ARG A 62 8.31 4.61 -21.97
CA ARG A 62 9.23 4.95 -23.05
C ARG A 62 8.47 5.88 -23.97
N GLY A 63 8.64 7.17 -23.72
CA GLY A 63 8.00 8.25 -24.45
C GLY A 63 8.74 9.55 -24.19
N MET A 64 10.03 9.58 -24.54
CA MET A 64 10.74 10.82 -24.84
C MET A 64 11.81 10.49 -25.88
N ASP A 65 11.33 10.18 -27.08
CA ASP A 65 12.10 10.30 -28.31
C ASP A 65 12.24 11.81 -28.57
N ARG A 66 13.42 12.35 -28.24
CA ARG A 66 13.97 13.58 -28.81
C ARG A 66 15.48 13.46 -28.84
#